data_AF-A0A951DZT9-F1
#
_entry.id   AF-A0A951DZT9-F1
#
_cell.length_a   1.000
_cell.length_b   1.000
_cell.length_c   1.000
_cell.angle_alpha   90.00
_cell.angle_beta   90.00
_cell.angle_gamma   90.00
#
_symmetry.space_group_name_H-M   'P 1'
#
loop_
_entity.id
_entity.type
_entity.pdbx_description
1 polymer ?
#
loop_
_entity_poly.entity_id
_entity_poly.type
_entity_poly.pdbx_seq_one_letter_code
_entity_poly.pdbx_strand_id
1 'polypeptide(L)'
;GRMMDATEAERLGLVSRIVLADKLLDEAVAAAEKVASMSRPIAMLVKEAVNRAFETSLAEGVRFERRLFHSTFATEDQKEGMAAFIAKRKPAFKNR
;
A
#
# COMPACT_ATOMS: atom_id res chain seq x y z
N GLY A 1 -30.00 -0.49 13.34
CA GLY A 1 -28.86 -1.42 13.20
C GLY A 1 -28.26 -1.67 14.57
N ARG A 2 -27.61 -2.82 14.80
CA ARG A 2 -26.89 -3.10 16.06
C ARG A 2 -25.48 -2.49 16.00
N MET A 3 -24.93 -2.15 17.17
CA MET A 3 -23.53 -1.75 17.29
C MET A 3 -22.61 -2.97 17.14
N MET A 4 -21.45 -2.77 16.53
CA MET A 4 -20.38 -3.76 16.35
C MET A 4 -19.18 -3.32 17.17
N ASP A 5 -18.56 -4.24 17.91
CA ASP A 5 -17.34 -3.95 18.66
C ASP A 5 -16.08 -4.03 17.77
N ALA A 6 -14.94 -3.56 18.28
CA ALA A 6 -13.70 -3.53 17.50
C ALA A 6 -13.20 -4.92 17.11
N THR A 7 -13.44 -5.94 17.96
CA THR A 7 -13.01 -7.33 17.73
C THR A 7 -13.82 -7.97 16.61
N GLU A 8 -15.13 -7.76 16.60
CA GLU A 8 -16.00 -8.18 15.50
C GLU A 8 -15.63 -7.46 14.20
N ALA A 9 -15.35 -6.15 14.25
CA ALA A 9 -14.95 -5.37 13.09
C ALA A 9 -13.63 -5.84 12.45
N GLU A 10 -12.62 -6.17 13.25
CA GLU A 10 -11.33 -6.65 12.75
C GLU A 10 -11.47 -8.03 12.11
N ARG A 11 -12.19 -8.95 12.76
CA ARG A 11 -12.43 -10.31 12.25
C ARG A 11 -13.19 -10.31 10.92
N LEU A 12 -14.05 -9.32 10.70
CA LEU A 12 -14.80 -9.14 9.45
C LEU A 12 -14.02 -8.36 8.38
N GLY A 13 -12.80 -7.91 8.67
CA GLY A 13 -11.96 -7.16 7.75
C GLY A 13 -12.36 -5.69 7.56
N LEU A 14 -13.22 -5.15 8.43
CA LEU A 14 -13.62 -3.74 8.39
C LEU A 14 -12.50 -2.81 8.86
N VAL A 15 -11.67 -3.27 9.81
CA VAL A 15 -10.49 -2.55 10.29
C VAL A 15 -9.25 -3.44 10.15
N SER A 16 -8.09 -2.83 9.88
CA SER A 16 -6.86 -3.57 9.62
C SER A 16 -6.13 -4.06 10.87
N ARG A 17 -6.36 -3.44 12.03
CA ARG A 17 -5.76 -3.81 13.33
C ARG A 17 -6.52 -3.19 14.49
N ILE A 18 -6.41 -3.79 15.67
CA ILE A 18 -6.87 -3.22 16.95
C ILE A 18 -5.66 -2.83 17.77
N VAL A 19 -5.70 -1.65 18.39
CA VAL A 19 -4.64 -1.10 19.24
C VAL A 19 -5.24 -0.55 20.53
N LEU A 20 -4.41 -0.32 21.54
CA LEU A 20 -4.85 0.36 22.75
C LEU A 20 -5.26 1.80 22.44
N ALA A 21 -6.30 2.29 23.09
CA ALA A 21 -6.91 3.59 22.79
C ALA A 21 -5.93 4.76 22.96
N ASP A 22 -5.05 4.69 23.96
CA ASP A 22 -4.00 5.66 24.24
C ASP A 22 -2.87 5.67 23.19
N LYS A 23 -2.70 4.56 22.45
CA LYS A 23 -1.72 4.42 21.35
C LYS A 23 -2.30 4.60 19.96
N LEU A 24 -3.60 4.89 19.85
CA LEU A 24 -4.29 4.94 18.55
C LEU A 24 -3.61 5.90 17.58
N LEU A 25 -3.31 7.10 18.03
CA LEU A 25 -2.72 8.13 17.18
C LEU A 25 -1.29 7.77 16.77
N ASP A 26 -0.48 7.30 17.71
CA ASP A 26 0.91 6.92 17.47
C ASP A 26 1.02 5.79 16.42
N GLU A 27 0.19 4.76 16.56
CA GLU A 27 0.14 3.63 15.61
C GLU A 27 -0.35 4.06 14.23
N ALA A 28 -1.35 4.95 14.18
CA ALA A 28 -1.87 5.47 12.92
C ALA A 28 -0.83 6.34 12.19
N VAL A 29 -0.14 7.23 12.92
CA VAL A 29 0.92 8.08 12.37
C VAL A 29 2.11 7.23 11.92
N ALA A 30 2.55 6.26 12.71
CA ALA A 30 3.63 5.35 12.31
C ALA A 30 3.31 4.57 11.03
N ALA A 31 2.06 4.13 10.87
CA ALA A 31 1.61 3.49 9.62
C ALA A 31 1.64 4.47 8.44
N ALA A 32 1.18 5.71 8.65
CA ALA A 32 1.21 6.76 7.63
C ALA A 32 2.63 7.13 7.22
N GLU A 33 3.56 7.28 8.18
CA GLU A 33 4.98 7.54 7.93
C GLU A 33 5.64 6.42 7.12
N LYS A 34 5.32 5.17 7.45
CA LYS A 34 5.81 4.02 6.68
C LYS A 34 5.35 4.09 5.23
N VAL A 35 4.07 4.40 4.97
CA VAL A 35 3.56 4.57 3.60
C VAL A 35 4.18 5.79 2.92
N ALA A 36 4.35 6.91 3.64
CA ALA A 36 4.94 8.14 3.12
C ALA A 36 6.44 8.00 2.79
N SER A 37 7.14 7.04 3.42
CA SER A 37 8.53 6.69 3.11
C SER A 37 8.70 5.91 1.81
N MET A 38 7.60 5.40 1.23
CA MET A 38 7.61 4.71 -0.06
C MET A 38 7.53 5.71 -1.22
N SER A 39 7.84 5.26 -2.42
CA SER A 39 7.63 6.05 -3.63
C SER A 39 6.15 6.40 -3.81
N ARG A 40 5.83 7.71 -3.84
CA ARG A 40 4.48 8.22 -4.04
C ARG A 40 3.80 7.72 -5.32
N PRO A 41 4.39 7.83 -6.53
CA PRO A 41 3.74 7.33 -7.74
C PRO A 41 3.46 5.82 -7.66
N ILE A 42 4.37 5.04 -7.06
CA ILE A 42 4.18 3.60 -6.90
C ILE A 42 3.06 3.29 -5.89
N ALA A 43 3.01 3.98 -4.75
CA ALA A 43 1.93 3.81 -3.77
C ALA A 43 0.55 4.15 -4.36
N MET A 44 0.47 5.15 -5.24
CA MET A 44 -0.76 5.49 -5.97
C MET A 44 -1.17 4.37 -6.94
N LEU A 45 -0.23 3.81 -7.70
CA LEU A 45 -0.50 2.70 -8.63
C LEU A 45 -0.96 1.44 -7.89
N VAL A 46 -0.35 1.12 -6.75
CA VAL A 46 -0.77 -0.01 -5.91
C VAL A 46 -2.21 0.20 -5.41
N LYS A 47 -2.53 1.41 -4.92
CA LYS A 47 -3.90 1.73 -4.50
C LYS A 47 -4.91 1.57 -5.65
N GLU A 48 -4.54 2.01 -6.86
CA GLU A 48 -5.40 1.84 -8.04
C GLU A 48 -5.60 0.37 -8.40
N ALA A 49 -4.54 -0.44 -8.38
CA ALA A 49 -4.60 -1.88 -8.66
C ALA A 49 -5.53 -2.61 -7.67
N VAL A 50 -5.39 -2.33 -6.37
CA VAL A 50 -6.24 -2.91 -5.31
C VAL A 50 -7.71 -2.52 -5.51
N ASN A 51 -8.00 -1.24 -5.76
CA ASN A 51 -9.36 -0.80 -6.00
C ASN A 51 -9.98 -1.47 -7.25
N ARG A 52 -9.20 -1.65 -8.32
CA ARG A 52 -9.69 -2.27 -9.55
C ARG A 52 -10.09 -3.74 -9.37
N ALA A 53 -9.49 -4.44 -8.41
CA ALA A 53 -9.81 -5.83 -8.13
C ALA A 53 -11.27 -6.04 -7.68
N PHE A 54 -11.92 -5.01 -7.11
CA PHE A 54 -13.33 -5.07 -6.72
C PHE A 54 -14.31 -4.76 -7.85
N GLU A 55 -13.82 -4.19 -8.95
CA GLU A 55 -14.65 -3.70 -10.07
C GLU A 55 -14.59 -4.61 -11.31
N THR A 56 -13.76 -5.66 -11.27
CA THR A 56 -13.47 -6.51 -12.43
C THR A 56 -13.37 -7.98 -12.04
N SER A 57 -13.38 -8.87 -13.05
CA SER A 57 -13.05 -10.28 -12.81
C SER A 57 -11.58 -10.42 -12.43
N LEU A 58 -11.24 -11.49 -11.71
CA LEU A 58 -9.85 -11.79 -11.33
C LEU A 58 -8.90 -11.76 -12.53
N ALA A 59 -9.31 -12.34 -13.67
CA ALA A 59 -8.49 -12.38 -14.87
C ALA A 59 -8.20 -10.98 -15.44
N GLU A 60 -9.19 -10.07 -15.43
CA GLU A 60 -8.98 -8.69 -15.87
C GLU A 60 -8.16 -7.89 -14.86
N GLY A 61 -8.40 -8.07 -13.56
CA GLY A 61 -7.62 -7.46 -12.49
C GLY A 61 -6.12 -7.78 -12.61
N VAL A 62 -5.78 -9.07 -12.79
CA VAL A 62 -4.39 -9.51 -12.98
C VAL A 62 -3.77 -8.93 -14.27
N ARG A 63 -4.53 -8.84 -15.36
CA ARG A 63 -4.04 -8.20 -16.60
C ARG A 63 -3.79 -6.70 -16.40
N PHE A 64 -4.66 -6.03 -15.66
CA PHE A 64 -4.51 -4.62 -15.33
C PHE A 64 -3.28 -4.38 -14.44
N GLU A 65 -3.14 -5.15 -13.36
CA GLU A 65 -1.99 -5.09 -12.46
C GLU A 65 -0.67 -5.33 -13.20
N ARG A 66 -0.61 -6.34 -14.07
CA ARG A 66 0.59 -6.61 -14.88
C ARG A 66 1.00 -5.42 -15.76
N ARG A 67 0.02 -4.73 -16.37
CA ARG A 67 0.30 -3.53 -17.17
C ARG A 67 0.79 -2.37 -16.31
N LEU A 68 0.18 -2.14 -15.15
CA LEU A 68 0.66 -1.14 -14.19
C LEU A 68 2.07 -1.46 -13.70
N PHE A 69 2.34 -2.73 -13.39
CA PHE A 69 3.67 -3.17 -12.98
C PHE A 69 4.72 -2.88 -14.04
N HIS A 70 4.43 -3.17 -15.32
CA HIS A 70 5.34 -2.83 -16.41
C HIS A 70 5.60 -1.33 -16.54
N SER A 71 4.59 -0.47 -16.32
CA SER A 71 4.78 0.98 -16.38
C SER A 71 5.69 1.51 -15.26
N THR A 72 5.76 0.82 -14.11
CA THR A 72 6.65 1.22 -13.02
C THR A 72 8.12 1.22 -13.42
N PHE A 73 8.56 0.36 -14.36
CA PHE A 73 9.95 0.31 -14.83
C PHE A 73 10.40 1.58 -15.57
N ALA A 74 9.46 2.44 -15.96
CA ALA A 74 9.77 3.76 -16.51
C ALA A 74 10.11 4.81 -15.45
N THR A 75 9.77 4.57 -14.17
CA THR A 75 9.98 5.53 -13.06
C THR A 75 11.43 5.52 -12.57
N GLU A 76 11.91 6.66 -12.07
CA GLU A 76 13.23 6.73 -11.42
C GLU A 76 13.24 5.91 -10.12
N ASP A 77 12.14 5.98 -9.37
CA ASP A 77 12.00 5.32 -8.07
C ASP A 77 12.04 3.80 -8.16
N GLN A 78 11.52 3.20 -9.24
CA GLN A 78 11.64 1.76 -9.46
C GLN A 78 13.11 1.35 -9.64
N LYS A 79 13.88 2.11 -10.42
CA LYS A 79 15.31 1.86 -10.65
C LYS A 79 16.13 2.04 -9.38
N GLU A 80 15.88 3.13 -8.66
CA GLU A 80 16.53 3.42 -7.38
C GLU A 80 16.19 2.37 -6.31
N GLY A 81 14.93 1.95 -6.22
CA GLY A 81 14.51 0.90 -5.29
C GLY A 81 15.23 -0.42 -5.52
N MET A 82 15.33 -0.86 -6.78
CA MET A 82 16.09 -2.07 -7.14
C MET A 82 17.60 -1.89 -6.87
N ALA A 83 18.18 -0.75 -7.26
CA ALA A 83 19.60 -0.49 -7.06
C ALA A 83 19.97 -0.43 -5.57
N ALA A 84 19.14 0.23 -4.74
CA ALA A 84 19.32 0.31 -3.30
C ALA A 84 19.22 -1.07 -2.63
N PHE A 85 18.28 -1.90 -3.07
CA PHE A 85 18.13 -3.27 -2.59
C PHE A 85 19.37 -4.11 -2.89
N ILE A 86 19.87 -4.09 -4.13
CA ILE A 86 21.08 -4.81 -4.54
C ILE A 86 22.29 -4.31 -3.73
N ALA A 87 22.41 -3.01 -3.54
CA ALA A 87 23.49 -2.38 -2.79
C ALA A 87 23.30 -2.42 -1.25
N LYS A 88 22.25 -3.08 -0.73
CA LYS A 88 21.93 -3.21 0.70
C LYS A 88 21.90 -1.86 1.44
N ARG A 89 21.38 -0.82 0.79
CA ARG A 89 21.22 0.53 1.35
C ARG A 89 19.76 0.94 1.34
N LYS A 90 19.43 2.01 2.08
CA LYS A 90 18.09 2.61 2.02
C LYS A 90 17.91 3.32 0.65
N PRO A 91 16.74 3.17 0.00
CA PRO A 91 16.45 3.89 -1.23
C PRO A 91 16.17 5.37 -0.95
N ALA A 92 16.55 6.23 -1.89
CA ALA A 92 16.27 7.66 -1.86
C ALA A 92 15.26 8.03 -2.96
N PHE A 93 13.97 7.83 -2.68
CA PHE A 93 12.90 8.09 -3.64
C PHE A 93 12.71 9.59 -3.90
N LYS A 94 12.56 9.95 -5.18
CA LYS A 94 12.32 11.32 -5.66
C LYS A 94 10.88 11.53 -6.13
N ASN A 95 10.02 10.52 -5.98
CA ASN A 95 8.59 10.55 -6.30
C ASN A 95 8.30 10.76 -7.79
N ARG A 96 9.09 10.10 -8.65
CA ARG A 96 8.98 10.14 -10.12
C ARG A 96 9.55 8.87 -10.76
#